data_AF-A0A1F9E8C7-F1
#
_entry.id   AF-A0A1F9E8C7-F1
#
_cell.length_a   1.000
_cell.length_b   1.000
_cell.length_c   1.000
_cell.angle_alpha   90.00
_cell.angle_beta   90.00
_cell.angle_gamma   90.00
#
_symmetry.space_group_name_H-M   'P 1'
#
loop_
_entity.id
_entity.type
_entity.pdbx_description
1 polymer ?
#
loop_
_entity_poly.entity_id
_entity_poly.type
_entity_poly.pdbx_seq_one_letter_code
_entity_poly.pdbx_strand_id
1 'polypeptide(L)'
;MKKIIFILFLVLGPLYGAQAQDDNEWCAYCHATKLQKKYTHGSISKKCTFCHVSHNATTENPARLSKKINDLCLSCHDDMPSQGSIDHFTDEHPPSLEKDPLHPEKEFSCASCHNPHSANMEKLFRYNYREGETPYKGLMCAVCHWDLAGGGTPPPPPPPWE
;
A
#
# COMPACT_ATOMS: atom_id res chain seq x y z
N MET A 1 0.72 72.43 -23.60
CA MET A 1 1.88 71.54 -23.35
C MET A 1 1.93 71.20 -21.86
N LYS A 2 1.39 70.05 -21.45
CA LYS A 2 1.54 69.52 -20.09
C LYS A 2 1.91 68.04 -20.23
N LYS A 3 3.14 67.69 -19.86
CA LYS A 3 3.64 66.32 -19.89
C LYS A 3 3.02 65.57 -18.72
N ILE A 4 2.17 64.58 -19.01
CA ILE A 4 1.63 63.66 -18.00
C ILE A 4 2.60 62.46 -17.99
N ILE A 5 3.42 62.41 -16.94
CA ILE A 5 4.21 61.21 -16.58
C ILE A 5 3.32 60.44 -15.62
N PHE A 6 2.77 59.30 -16.05
CA PHE A 6 2.17 58.33 -15.14
C PHE A 6 3.18 57.22 -14.89
N ILE A 7 3.63 57.19 -13.64
CA ILE A 7 4.61 56.25 -13.08
C ILE A 7 3.99 54.85 -13.11
N LEU A 8 4.65 53.94 -13.82
CA LEU A 8 4.35 52.52 -13.81
C LEU A 8 4.70 51.98 -12.42
N PHE A 9 3.69 51.80 -11.55
CA PHE A 9 3.85 51.06 -10.30
C PHE A 9 4.04 49.57 -10.64
N LEU A 10 5.29 49.17 -10.88
CA LEU A 10 5.73 47.79 -10.81
C LEU A 10 5.62 47.35 -9.35
N VAL A 11 4.46 46.80 -8.98
CA VAL A 11 4.30 46.03 -7.74
C VAL A 11 5.02 44.70 -7.94
N LEU A 12 6.35 44.71 -7.80
CA LEU A 12 7.15 43.51 -7.55
C LEU A 12 6.87 43.08 -6.10
N GLY A 13 5.70 42.49 -5.87
CA GLY A 13 5.46 41.72 -4.66
C GLY A 13 6.44 40.53 -4.64
N PRO A 14 6.98 40.15 -3.46
CA PRO A 14 7.88 39.02 -3.40
C PRO A 14 7.16 37.77 -3.87
N LEU A 15 7.69 37.16 -4.94
CA LEU A 15 7.36 35.81 -5.39
C LEU A 15 7.87 34.79 -4.36
N TYR A 16 7.35 34.85 -3.14
CA TYR A 16 7.41 33.73 -2.20
C TYR A 16 6.02 33.11 -2.15
N GLY A 17 5.63 32.51 -3.28
CA GLY A 17 4.64 31.45 -3.24
C GLY A 17 5.27 30.31 -2.45
N ALA A 18 4.78 30.04 -1.24
CA ALA A 18 5.04 28.78 -0.58
C ALA A 18 4.60 27.68 -1.55
N GLN A 19 5.55 26.97 -2.17
CA GLN A 19 5.24 25.72 -2.83
C GLN A 19 4.60 24.84 -1.76
N ALA A 20 3.32 24.51 -1.93
CA ALA A 20 2.70 23.46 -1.14
C ALA A 20 3.54 22.20 -1.39
N GLN A 21 4.37 21.85 -0.42
CA GLN A 21 5.23 20.67 -0.52
C GLN A 21 4.36 19.44 -0.65
N ASP A 22 4.76 18.55 -1.55
CA ASP A 22 4.08 17.28 -1.72
C ASP A 22 4.29 16.46 -0.45
N ASP A 23 3.21 16.21 0.30
CA ASP A 23 3.25 15.40 1.52
C ASP A 23 3.91 14.04 1.25
N ASN A 24 3.79 13.50 0.03
CA ASN A 24 4.42 12.26 -0.37
C ASN A 24 5.96 12.35 -0.37
N GLU A 25 6.52 13.49 -0.78
CA GLU A 25 7.97 13.73 -0.82
C GLU A 25 8.57 13.68 0.58
N TRP A 26 7.92 14.35 1.54
CA TRP A 26 8.37 14.34 2.94
C TRP A 26 8.26 12.98 3.61
N CYS A 27 7.18 12.24 3.33
CA CYS A 27 7.03 10.88 3.85
C CYS A 27 8.10 9.95 3.25
N ALA A 28 8.32 10.03 1.93
CA ALA A 28 9.27 9.21 1.21
C ALA A 28 10.72 9.52 1.56
N TYR A 29 11.05 10.72 2.06
CA TYR A 29 12.39 11.06 2.53
C TYR A 29 12.93 10.04 3.54
N CYS A 30 12.09 9.61 4.48
CA CYS A 30 12.44 8.55 5.45
C CYS A 30 11.91 7.16 5.04
N HIS A 31 10.75 7.08 4.37
CA HIS A 31 10.09 5.81 4.01
C HIS A 31 10.31 5.39 2.54
N ALA A 32 11.47 5.73 1.97
CA ALA A 32 11.77 5.55 0.55
C ALA A 32 11.53 4.13 0.02
N THR A 33 11.75 3.10 0.85
CA THR A 33 11.67 1.69 0.44
C THR A 33 10.24 1.22 0.14
N LYS A 34 9.21 1.90 0.65
CA LYS A 34 7.82 1.45 0.52
C LYS A 34 7.32 1.44 -0.93
N LEU A 35 7.96 2.18 -1.82
CA LEU A 35 7.53 2.40 -3.21
C LEU A 35 8.52 1.85 -4.26
N GLN A 36 9.53 1.08 -3.84
CA GLN A 36 10.65 0.69 -4.70
C GLN A 36 10.47 -0.67 -5.39
N LYS A 37 9.40 -1.42 -5.11
CA LYS A 37 9.17 -2.71 -5.76
C LYS A 37 8.59 -2.56 -7.16
N LYS A 38 8.65 -3.63 -7.96
CA LYS A 38 8.33 -3.62 -9.40
C LYS A 38 6.94 -3.05 -9.73
N TYR A 39 5.94 -3.39 -8.93
CA TYR A 39 4.56 -2.93 -9.11
C TYR A 39 4.19 -2.01 -7.94
N THR A 40 3.90 -0.74 -8.23
CA THR A 40 3.48 0.25 -7.24
C THR A 40 1.97 0.45 -7.30
N HIS A 41 1.36 0.57 -6.13
CA HIS A 41 -0.07 0.84 -6.02
C HIS A 41 -0.37 2.26 -6.50
N GLY A 42 -1.32 2.39 -7.44
CA GLY A 42 -1.69 3.68 -8.03
C GLY A 42 -2.24 4.70 -7.02
N SER A 43 -2.67 4.25 -5.83
CA SER A 43 -3.11 5.13 -4.75
C SER A 43 -2.00 6.04 -4.23
N ILE A 44 -0.73 5.83 -4.61
CA ILE A 44 0.35 6.77 -4.28
C ILE A 44 0.16 8.15 -4.92
N SER A 45 -0.69 8.27 -5.94
CA SER A 45 -1.16 9.57 -6.44
C SER A 45 -2.01 10.33 -5.42
N LYS A 46 -2.53 9.66 -4.40
CA LYS A 46 -3.08 10.26 -3.19
C LYS A 46 -1.96 10.53 -2.20
N LYS A 47 -2.21 11.43 -1.25
CA LYS A 47 -1.26 11.73 -0.18
C LYS A 47 -1.11 10.51 0.74
N CYS A 48 0.09 10.23 1.25
CA CYS A 48 0.34 9.20 2.28
C CYS A 48 -0.62 9.36 3.48
N THR A 49 -0.98 10.61 3.77
CA THR A 49 -1.89 11.01 4.85
C THR A 49 -3.35 10.60 4.64
N PHE A 50 -3.70 10.05 3.47
CA PHE A 50 -5.02 9.47 3.22
C PHE A 50 -5.22 8.19 4.03
N CYS A 51 -4.24 7.29 3.98
CA CYS A 51 -4.27 6.01 4.70
C CYS A 51 -3.60 6.08 6.07
N HIS A 52 -2.56 6.89 6.21
CA HIS A 52 -1.79 7.03 7.46
C HIS A 52 -2.07 8.39 8.12
N VAL A 53 -2.00 8.45 9.44
CA VAL A 53 -1.91 9.72 10.17
C VAL A 53 -0.45 10.07 10.38
N SER A 54 -0.12 11.36 10.32
CA SER A 54 1.23 11.88 10.61
C SER A 54 1.71 11.47 12.00
N HIS A 55 3.03 11.44 12.25
CA HIS A 55 3.58 11.01 13.55
C HIS A 55 3.10 11.82 14.76
N ASN A 56 2.69 13.07 14.56
CA ASN A 56 2.18 13.95 15.63
C ASN A 56 0.68 13.76 15.95
N ALA A 57 -0.06 12.98 15.16
CA ALA A 57 -1.48 12.71 15.41
C ALA A 57 -1.67 11.56 16.42
N THR A 58 -2.91 11.16 16.69
CA THR A 58 -3.21 9.94 17.45
C THR A 58 -4.16 9.08 16.64
N THR A 59 -3.98 7.77 16.70
CA THR A 59 -4.88 6.76 16.13
C THR A 59 -4.77 5.50 16.98
N GLU A 60 -5.87 4.78 17.08
CA GLU A 60 -5.95 3.45 17.71
C GLU A 60 -5.55 2.32 16.75
N ASN A 61 -5.46 2.61 15.44
CA ASN A 61 -5.15 1.60 14.44
C ASN A 61 -3.62 1.36 14.35
N PRO A 62 -3.19 0.10 14.13
CA PRO A 62 -1.78 -0.23 13.91
C PRO A 62 -1.15 0.54 12.75
N ALA A 63 0.18 0.62 12.72
CA ALA A 63 0.95 1.27 11.65
C ALA A 63 0.50 2.71 11.33
N ARG A 64 -0.09 3.39 12.32
CA ARG A 64 -0.59 4.76 12.20
C ARG A 64 -1.68 4.90 11.14
N LEU A 65 -2.49 3.88 10.92
CA LEU A 65 -3.57 3.96 9.94
C LEU A 65 -4.70 4.90 10.41
N SER A 66 -5.36 5.57 9.47
CA SER A 66 -6.51 6.44 9.75
C SER A 66 -7.80 5.65 10.01
N LYS A 67 -7.88 4.40 9.51
CA LYS A 67 -8.97 3.44 9.73
C LYS A 67 -8.41 2.00 9.74
N LYS A 68 -9.27 1.00 9.99
CA LYS A 68 -8.92 -0.41 9.78
C LYS A 68 -8.54 -0.67 8.32
N ILE A 69 -7.70 -1.66 8.10
CA ILE A 69 -7.11 -1.96 6.77
C ILE A 69 -8.19 -2.13 5.71
N ASN A 70 -9.18 -2.99 5.96
CA ASN A 70 -10.22 -3.27 4.96
C ASN A 70 -11.07 -2.03 4.67
N ASP A 71 -11.43 -1.25 5.69
CA ASP A 71 -12.21 -0.02 5.51
C ASP A 71 -11.47 1.01 4.63
N LEU A 72 -10.13 1.03 4.69
CA LEU A 72 -9.32 1.85 3.78
C LEU A 72 -9.41 1.33 2.35
N CYS A 73 -9.26 0.03 2.12
CA CYS A 73 -9.36 -0.58 0.80
C CYS A 73 -10.75 -0.32 0.18
N LEU A 74 -11.81 -0.58 0.95
CA LEU A 74 -13.20 -0.45 0.53
C LEU A 74 -13.66 1.00 0.39
N SER A 75 -12.86 1.99 0.81
CA SER A 75 -13.16 3.40 0.57
C SER A 75 -13.07 3.81 -0.91
N CYS A 76 -12.36 3.01 -1.72
CA CYS A 76 -12.22 3.20 -3.17
C CYS A 76 -12.58 1.94 -3.97
N HIS A 77 -12.46 0.74 -3.38
CA HIS A 77 -12.75 -0.54 -4.02
C HIS A 77 -14.07 -1.10 -3.50
N ASP A 78 -15.17 -0.49 -3.91
CA ASP A 78 -16.55 -0.83 -3.52
C ASP A 78 -17.11 -2.05 -4.27
N ASP A 79 -16.68 -2.26 -5.51
CA ASP A 79 -17.01 -3.41 -6.35
C ASP A 79 -15.79 -4.32 -6.51
N MET A 80 -15.48 -5.07 -5.44
CA MET A 80 -14.51 -6.16 -5.52
C MET A 80 -15.20 -7.34 -6.21
N PRO A 81 -14.65 -7.90 -7.31
CA PRO A 81 -15.33 -8.89 -8.11
C PRO A 81 -15.84 -10.02 -7.22
N SER A 82 -17.16 -10.11 -7.14
CA SER A 82 -17.86 -11.11 -6.37
C SER A 82 -17.58 -12.48 -6.98
N GLN A 83 -16.97 -13.35 -6.17
CA GLN A 83 -17.39 -14.73 -5.99
C GLN A 83 -17.44 -15.60 -7.25
N GLY A 84 -16.33 -16.29 -7.55
CA GLY A 84 -16.38 -17.46 -8.46
C GLY A 84 -15.35 -17.51 -9.57
N SER A 85 -14.52 -16.47 -9.77
CA SER A 85 -13.29 -16.66 -10.55
C SER A 85 -12.19 -17.19 -9.64
N ILE A 86 -11.35 -18.08 -10.18
CA ILE A 86 -10.08 -18.51 -9.55
C ILE A 86 -9.14 -17.30 -9.30
N ASP A 87 -9.51 -16.09 -9.73
CA ASP A 87 -8.65 -14.91 -9.69
C ASP A 87 -8.75 -14.11 -8.37
N HIS A 88 -9.78 -14.31 -7.52
CA HIS A 88 -9.92 -13.59 -6.24
C HIS A 88 -10.68 -14.40 -5.16
N PHE A 89 -9.94 -15.06 -4.26
CA PHE A 89 -10.44 -16.11 -3.35
C PHE A 89 -11.19 -15.63 -2.08
N THR A 90 -11.95 -14.54 -2.14
CA THR A 90 -12.54 -13.94 -0.91
C THR A 90 -13.68 -14.74 -0.28
N ASP A 91 -14.26 -15.71 -0.99
CA ASP A 91 -15.33 -16.56 -0.42
C ASP A 91 -14.79 -17.59 0.55
N GLU A 92 -13.74 -18.29 0.12
CA GLU A 92 -13.09 -19.33 0.92
C GLU A 92 -12.02 -18.73 1.87
N HIS A 93 -11.53 -17.53 1.56
CA HIS A 93 -10.56 -16.78 2.38
C HIS A 93 -11.11 -15.37 2.64
N PRO A 94 -12.16 -15.24 3.46
CA PRO A 94 -12.71 -13.93 3.76
C PRO A 94 -11.63 -13.10 4.47
N PRO A 95 -11.29 -11.88 3.99
CA PRO A 95 -10.27 -11.02 4.59
C PRO A 95 -10.76 -10.39 5.89
N SER A 96 -11.48 -11.15 6.72
CA SER A 96 -12.03 -10.76 8.01
C SER A 96 -11.87 -11.90 9.04
N LEU A 97 -11.04 -12.91 8.74
CA LEU A 97 -10.68 -13.92 9.73
C LEU A 97 -9.90 -13.28 10.87
N GLU A 98 -10.04 -13.83 12.07
CA GLU A 98 -9.49 -13.24 13.28
C GLU A 98 -7.95 -13.13 13.26
N LYS A 99 -7.27 -14.10 12.63
CA LYS A 99 -5.80 -14.17 12.61
C LYS A 99 -5.25 -14.52 11.25
N ASP A 100 -4.21 -13.81 10.84
CA ASP A 100 -3.43 -14.13 9.66
C ASP A 100 -2.62 -15.42 9.89
N PRO A 101 -2.76 -16.45 9.03
CA PRO A 101 -2.04 -17.71 9.20
C PRO A 101 -0.51 -17.61 9.18
N LEU A 102 0.04 -16.61 8.49
CA LEU A 102 1.47 -16.34 8.41
C LEU A 102 1.94 -15.30 9.45
N HIS A 103 1.02 -14.46 9.91
CA HIS A 103 1.26 -13.41 10.89
C HIS A 103 0.22 -13.44 12.02
N PRO A 104 0.24 -14.45 12.91
CA PRO A 104 -0.83 -14.67 13.90
C PRO A 104 -1.04 -13.50 14.89
N GLU A 105 -0.12 -12.55 14.93
CA GLU A 105 -0.23 -11.30 15.68
C GLU A 105 -1.11 -10.23 15.01
N LYS A 106 -1.55 -10.45 13.76
CA LYS A 106 -2.37 -9.54 12.96
C LYS A 106 -3.70 -10.19 12.60
N GLU A 107 -4.70 -9.34 12.39
CA GLU A 107 -5.97 -9.75 11.78
C GLU A 107 -5.74 -10.14 10.31
N PHE A 108 -6.45 -11.16 9.85
CA PHE A 108 -6.43 -11.52 8.44
C PHE A 108 -7.23 -10.47 7.65
N SER A 109 -6.60 -9.87 6.65
CA SER A 109 -7.13 -8.70 5.95
C SER A 109 -6.74 -8.70 4.48
N CYS A 110 -7.19 -7.71 3.71
CA CYS A 110 -6.73 -7.52 2.33
C CYS A 110 -5.19 -7.44 2.25
N ALA A 111 -4.55 -6.88 3.30
CA ALA A 111 -3.10 -6.70 3.36
C ALA A 111 -2.31 -7.98 3.68
N SER A 112 -3.00 -9.05 4.07
CA SER A 112 -2.41 -10.38 4.26
C SER A 112 -1.91 -10.95 2.94
N CYS A 113 -2.63 -10.69 1.84
CA CYS A 113 -2.22 -11.12 0.50
C CYS A 113 -1.65 -9.98 -0.35
N HIS A 114 -2.13 -8.74 -0.19
CA HIS A 114 -1.73 -7.60 -1.02
C HIS A 114 -0.83 -6.62 -0.26
N ASN A 115 0.18 -6.08 -0.92
CA ASN A 115 0.95 -4.96 -0.40
C ASN A 115 0.29 -3.63 -0.82
N PRO A 116 -0.17 -2.78 0.12
CA PRO A 116 -0.88 -1.54 -0.22
C PRO A 116 0.01 -0.45 -0.82
N HIS A 117 1.35 -0.63 -0.81
CA HIS A 117 2.30 0.32 -1.37
C HIS A 117 2.93 -0.18 -2.66
N SER A 118 3.67 -1.29 -2.60
CA SER A 118 4.31 -1.89 -3.78
C SER A 118 4.64 -3.36 -3.56
N ALA A 119 4.70 -4.16 -4.63
CA ALA A 119 5.07 -5.57 -4.60
C ALA A 119 5.90 -5.98 -5.83
N ASN A 120 6.56 -7.14 -5.75
CA ASN A 120 7.27 -7.73 -6.89
C ASN A 120 6.39 -8.68 -7.72
N MET A 121 5.22 -9.05 -7.19
CA MET A 121 4.22 -9.83 -7.91
C MET A 121 3.11 -8.92 -8.44
N GLU A 122 2.49 -9.38 -9.52
CA GLU A 122 1.35 -8.69 -10.13
C GLU A 122 0.19 -8.56 -9.15
N LYS A 123 -0.70 -7.59 -9.43
CA LYS A 123 -1.85 -7.26 -8.57
C LYS A 123 -1.43 -7.00 -7.11
N LEU A 124 -0.20 -6.55 -6.91
CA LEU A 124 0.38 -6.24 -5.60
C LEU A 124 0.47 -7.44 -4.65
N PHE A 125 0.46 -8.68 -5.15
CA PHE A 125 0.56 -9.84 -4.28
C PHE A 125 1.89 -9.83 -3.48
N ARG A 126 1.82 -10.04 -2.17
CA ARG A 126 2.90 -9.75 -1.23
C ARG A 126 4.08 -10.73 -1.36
N TYR A 127 3.77 -12.00 -1.56
CA TYR A 127 4.75 -13.08 -1.48
C TYR A 127 5.23 -13.50 -2.85
N ASN A 128 6.54 -13.65 -3.03
CA ASN A 128 7.05 -14.27 -4.24
C ASN A 128 6.68 -15.76 -4.24
N TYR A 129 6.03 -16.24 -5.30
CA TYR A 129 5.72 -17.65 -5.51
C TYR A 129 6.22 -18.16 -6.88
N ARG A 130 7.03 -17.36 -7.59
CA ARG A 130 7.53 -17.72 -8.93
C ARG A 130 8.30 -19.04 -8.89
N GLU A 131 8.04 -19.87 -9.90
CA GLU A 131 8.73 -21.12 -10.09
C GLU A 131 10.24 -20.88 -10.29
N GLY A 132 11.07 -21.69 -9.63
CA GLY A 132 12.52 -21.56 -9.65
C GLY A 132 13.10 -20.45 -8.76
N GLU A 133 12.28 -19.53 -8.26
CA GLU A 133 12.71 -18.47 -7.33
C GLU A 133 12.42 -18.80 -5.86
N THR A 134 11.40 -19.64 -5.63
CA THR A 134 10.93 -19.98 -4.28
C THR A 134 10.56 -21.46 -4.19
N PRO A 135 10.50 -22.04 -2.98
CA PRO A 135 10.04 -23.41 -2.78
C PRO A 135 8.58 -23.65 -3.21
N TYR A 136 7.80 -22.60 -3.45
CA TYR A 136 6.36 -22.67 -3.74
C TYR A 136 6.00 -23.19 -5.14
N LYS A 137 6.99 -23.49 -6.01
CA LYS A 137 6.78 -24.14 -7.33
C LYS A 137 5.73 -23.46 -8.23
N GLY A 138 5.68 -22.13 -8.23
CA GLY A 138 4.67 -21.41 -9.04
C GLY A 138 3.27 -21.37 -8.44
N LEU A 139 3.04 -21.99 -7.27
CA LEU A 139 1.72 -22.12 -6.65
C LEU A 139 1.54 -21.07 -5.55
N MET A 140 0.69 -20.06 -5.78
CA MET A 140 0.41 -19.02 -4.78
C MET A 140 -0.19 -19.61 -3.49
N CYS A 141 -1.00 -20.67 -3.60
CA CYS A 141 -1.65 -21.31 -2.46
C CYS A 141 -0.63 -21.94 -1.50
N ALA A 142 0.50 -22.42 -2.04
CA ALA A 142 1.58 -23.05 -1.28
C ALA A 142 2.30 -22.09 -0.33
N VAL A 143 2.10 -20.77 -0.50
CA VAL A 143 2.61 -19.74 0.40
C VAL A 143 2.08 -19.92 1.81
N CYS A 144 0.81 -20.33 1.95
CA CYS A 144 0.17 -20.63 3.24
C CYS A 144 -0.07 -22.13 3.42
N HIS A 145 -0.52 -22.82 2.37
CA HIS A 145 -0.87 -24.24 2.36
C HIS A 145 0.27 -25.10 1.82
N TRP A 146 1.44 -25.01 2.45
CA TRP A 146 2.64 -25.74 2.05
C TRP A 146 2.45 -27.27 2.11
N ASP A 147 1.68 -27.73 3.09
CA ASP A 147 1.26 -29.10 3.27
C ASP A 147 0.50 -29.65 2.05
N LEU A 148 -0.31 -28.81 1.39
CA LEU A 148 -1.04 -29.17 0.17
C LEU A 148 -0.14 -29.20 -1.08
N ALA A 149 1.04 -28.58 -1.04
CA ALA A 149 1.98 -28.47 -2.16
C ALA A 149 3.09 -29.54 -2.19
N GLY A 150 3.03 -30.51 -1.26
CA GLY A 150 3.84 -31.73 -1.33
C GLY A 150 4.96 -31.88 -0.29
N GLY A 151 4.90 -31.25 0.89
CA GLY A 151 5.45 -31.87 2.10
C GLY A 151 6.24 -31.02 3.10
N GLY A 152 6.28 -31.46 4.36
CA GLY A 152 7.21 -31.02 5.41
C GLY A 152 6.84 -29.71 6.12
N THR A 153 7.73 -29.22 7.00
CA THR A 153 7.58 -27.88 7.62
C THR A 153 7.80 -26.78 6.59
N PRO A 154 6.92 -25.76 6.53
CA PRO A 154 7.04 -24.70 5.54
C PRO A 154 8.33 -23.90 5.74
N PRO A 155 8.98 -23.44 4.65
CA PRO A 155 9.98 -22.39 4.78
C PRO A 155 9.29 -21.14 5.35
N PRO A 156 9.95 -20.36 6.23
CA PRO A 156 9.40 -19.09 6.66
C PRO A 156 9.10 -18.25 5.40
N PRO A 157 7.96 -17.55 5.33
CA PRO A 157 7.66 -16.76 4.15
C PRO A 157 8.82 -15.82 3.81
N PRO A 158 9.11 -15.60 2.52
CA PRO A 158 10.30 -14.87 2.14
C PRO A 158 10.23 -13.42 2.67
N PRO A 159 11.25 -12.95 3.42
CA PRO A 159 11.35 -11.53 3.76
C PRO A 159 11.56 -10.68 2.48
N PRO A 160 11.30 -9.37 2.51
CA PRO A 160 10.87 -8.60 3.67
C PRO A 160 9.38 -8.72 3.94
N TRP A 161 9.06 -8.84 5.23
CA TRP A 161 7.71 -8.80 5.80
C TRP A 161 6.99 -7.46 5.63
N GLU A 162 7.54 -6.57 4.80
CA GLU A 162 7.09 -5.21 4.53
C GLU A 162 6.66 -5.02 3.08
#